data_AF-E1X4F3-F1
#
_entry.id   AF-E1X4F3-F1
#
_cell.length_a   1.000
_cell.length_b   1.000
_cell.length_c   1.000
_cell.angle_alpha   90.00
_cell.angle_beta   90.00
_cell.angle_gamma   90.00
#
_symmetry.space_group_name_H-M   'P 1'
#
loop_
_entity.id
_entity.type
_entity.pdbx_description
1 polymer ?
#
loop_
_entity_poly.entity_id
_entity_poly.type
_entity_poly.pdbx_seq_one_letter_code
_entity_poly.pdbx_strand_id
1 'polypeptide(L)'
;MSQELDKFKEQVLKNLHNHGYPEKSISFPLEKMYEVADNKGLSFNKVLEVLKSEGHESELTVDKVIFFKAQETEAELDDNFMAKAQEAMANMSPEQLESIQQMILGMSQEEREDLLKKGKEMGMI
;
A
#
# COMPACT_ATOMS: atom_id res chain seq x y z
N MET A 1 -3.17 14.52 27.71
CA MET A 1 -3.84 13.38 27.03
C MET A 1 -4.50 12.52 28.10
N SER A 2 -5.71 12.04 27.87
CA SER A 2 -6.47 11.26 28.86
C SER A 2 -5.90 9.84 28.96
N GLN A 3 -5.53 9.38 30.16
CA GLN A 3 -4.93 8.05 30.38
C GLN A 3 -5.77 6.88 29.82
N GLU A 4 -7.08 7.06 29.71
CA GLU A 4 -8.01 6.06 29.14
C GLU A 4 -7.86 5.92 27.63
N LEU A 5 -7.50 7.02 26.94
CA LEU A 5 -7.30 7.03 25.50
C LEU A 5 -6.06 6.22 25.11
N ASP A 6 -4.96 6.38 25.85
CA ASP A 6 -3.74 5.58 25.65
C ASP A 6 -3.98 4.10 25.92
N LYS A 7 -4.68 3.75 27.01
CA LYS A 7 -5.02 2.34 27.31
C LYS A 7 -5.87 1.71 26.21
N PHE A 8 -6.81 2.46 25.65
CA PHE A 8 -7.66 1.96 24.58
C PHE A 8 -6.89 1.81 23.27
N LYS A 9 -6.04 2.78 22.93
CA LYS A 9 -5.11 2.69 21.80
C LYS A 9 -4.25 1.44 21.89
N GLU A 10 -3.62 1.17 23.03
CA GLU A 10 -2.81 -0.03 23.23
C GLU A 10 -3.61 -1.33 23.05
N GLN A 11 -4.88 -1.35 23.49
CA GLN A 11 -5.76 -2.49 23.23
C GLN A 11 -6.04 -2.69 21.74
N VAL A 12 -6.30 -1.61 21.01
CA VAL A 12 -6.53 -1.64 19.56
C VAL A 12 -5.27 -2.11 18.84
N LEU A 13 -4.09 -1.55 19.16
CA LEU A 13 -2.81 -1.96 18.58
C LEU A 13 -2.49 -3.44 18.86
N LYS A 14 -2.73 -3.91 20.09
CA LYS A 14 -2.53 -5.32 20.43
C LYS A 14 -3.47 -6.22 19.62
N ASN A 15 -4.72 -5.81 19.43
CA ASN A 15 -5.68 -6.55 18.63
C ASN A 15 -5.27 -6.60 17.15
N LEU A 16 -4.85 -5.46 16.59
CA LEU A 16 -4.27 -5.36 15.26
C LEU A 16 -3.06 -6.28 15.09
N HIS A 17 -2.13 -6.27 16.04
CA HIS A 17 -0.94 -7.12 16.03
C HIS A 17 -1.27 -8.62 16.01
N ASN A 18 -2.27 -9.04 16.80
CA ASN A 18 -2.72 -10.43 16.80
C ASN A 18 -3.26 -10.88 15.43
N HIS A 19 -3.72 -9.94 14.60
CA HIS A 19 -4.25 -10.19 13.27
C HIS A 19 -3.19 -10.05 12.16
N GLY A 20 -1.94 -9.71 12.50
CA GLY A 20 -0.82 -9.58 11.56
C GLY A 20 -0.48 -8.14 11.17
N TYR A 21 -0.97 -7.13 11.88
CA TYR A 21 -0.46 -5.77 11.77
C TYR A 21 0.91 -5.64 12.46
N PRO A 22 1.86 -4.83 11.96
CA PRO A 22 1.80 -3.99 10.76
C PRO A 22 2.24 -4.69 9.46
N GLU A 23 2.49 -6.00 9.44
CA GLU A 23 2.89 -6.73 8.23
C GLU A 23 1.79 -6.79 7.16
N LYS A 24 0.52 -6.75 7.59
CA LYS A 24 -0.67 -6.78 6.72
C LYS A 24 -1.66 -5.71 7.12
N SER A 25 -2.40 -5.20 6.14
CA SER A 25 -3.53 -4.30 6.37
C SER A 25 -4.68 -5.06 7.03
N ILE A 26 -5.21 -4.53 8.13
CA ILE A 26 -6.28 -5.17 8.90
C ILE A 26 -7.53 -4.34 8.79
N SER A 27 -8.65 -4.96 8.42
CA SER A 27 -9.94 -4.30 8.37
C SER A 27 -10.88 -4.80 9.45
N PHE A 28 -11.61 -3.89 10.07
CA PHE A 28 -12.62 -4.22 11.07
C PHE A 28 -13.96 -3.54 10.75
N PRO A 29 -15.09 -4.15 11.14
CA PRO A 29 -16.41 -3.54 10.98
C PRO A 29 -16.47 -2.19 11.71
N LEU A 30 -16.89 -1.15 11.00
CA LEU A 30 -16.87 0.22 11.50
C LEU A 30 -17.83 0.37 12.69
N GLU A 31 -19.03 -0.18 12.57
CA GLU A 31 -20.04 -0.18 13.65
C GLU A 31 -19.49 -0.79 14.94
N LYS A 32 -18.75 -1.91 14.84
CA LYS A 32 -18.15 -2.56 16.01
C LYS A 32 -17.09 -1.70 16.66
N MET A 33 -16.31 -0.97 15.89
CA MET A 33 -15.30 -0.07 16.44
C MET A 33 -15.90 1.13 17.17
N TYR A 34 -16.97 1.70 16.63
CA TYR A 34 -17.72 2.75 17.32
C TYR A 34 -18.41 2.23 18.58
N GLU A 35 -19.05 1.06 18.53
CA GLU A 35 -19.68 0.41 19.69
C GLU A 35 -18.67 0.19 20.82
N VAL A 36 -17.49 -0.36 20.50
CA VAL A 36 -16.44 -0.63 21.50
C VAL A 36 -15.87 0.66 22.11
N ALA A 37 -15.72 1.72 21.31
CA ALA A 37 -15.26 3.02 21.80
C ALA A 37 -16.33 3.69 22.69
N ASP A 38 -17.59 3.66 22.28
CA ASP A 38 -18.73 4.23 23.01
C ASP A 38 -18.94 3.54 24.37
N ASN A 39 -18.84 2.21 24.42
CA ASN A 39 -18.89 1.44 25.67
C ASN A 39 -17.81 1.85 26.69
N LYS A 40 -16.72 2.48 26.21
CA LYS A 40 -15.63 2.99 27.05
C LYS A 40 -15.72 4.51 27.28
N GLY A 41 -16.78 5.17 26.81
CA GLY A 41 -16.94 6.62 26.87
C GLY A 41 -15.93 7.39 26.01
N LEU A 42 -15.35 6.73 25.00
CA LEU A 42 -14.33 7.29 24.12
C LEU A 42 -14.90 7.51 22.72
N SER A 43 -14.37 8.52 22.02
CA SER A 43 -14.69 8.74 20.61
C SER A 43 -13.70 7.98 19.75
N PHE A 44 -14.19 7.06 18.91
CA PHE A 44 -13.33 6.30 18.00
C PHE A 44 -12.50 7.23 17.10
N ASN A 45 -13.07 8.33 16.62
CA ASN A 45 -12.35 9.34 15.83
C ASN A 45 -11.11 9.90 16.56
N LYS A 46 -11.21 10.20 17.86
CA LYS A 46 -10.06 10.66 18.65
C LYS A 46 -8.96 9.62 18.73
N VAL A 47 -9.32 8.34 18.75
CA VAL A 47 -8.36 7.23 18.78
C VAL A 47 -7.63 7.12 17.46
N LEU A 48 -8.36 7.27 16.34
CA LEU A 48 -7.76 7.33 15.00
C LEU A 48 -6.81 8.52 14.85
N GLU A 49 -7.16 9.69 15.39
CA GLU A 49 -6.28 10.86 15.38
C GLU A 49 -4.95 10.60 16.11
N VAL A 50 -5.01 9.97 17.28
CA VAL A 50 -3.80 9.61 18.05
C VAL A 50 -2.98 8.56 17.30
N LEU A 51 -3.63 7.51 16.79
CA LEU A 51 -2.98 6.47 15.98
C LEU A 51 -2.29 7.07 14.75
N LYS A 52 -2.96 7.99 14.06
CA LYS A 52 -2.41 8.72 12.92
C LYS A 52 -1.18 9.54 13.32
N SER A 53 -1.23 10.22 14.46
CA SER A 53 -0.09 11.00 14.98
C SER A 53 1.12 10.13 15.35
N GLU A 54 0.93 8.82 15.55
CA GLU A 54 1.99 7.84 15.83
C GLU A 54 2.42 7.04 14.58
N GLY A 55 1.90 7.36 13.40
CA GLY A 55 2.27 6.71 12.14
C GLY A 55 1.43 5.47 11.79
N HIS A 56 0.24 5.33 12.39
CA HIS A 56 -0.74 4.31 12.04
C HIS A 56 -1.88 4.96 11.24
N GLU A 57 -1.83 4.84 9.91
CA GLU A 57 -2.89 5.37 9.06
C GLU A 57 -4.12 4.45 9.06
N SER A 58 -5.27 5.06 8.80
CA SER A 58 -6.54 4.34 8.73
C SER A 58 -7.46 4.96 7.69
N GLU A 59 -8.16 4.11 6.95
CA GLU A 59 -9.17 4.50 5.98
C GLU A 59 -10.54 4.06 6.47
N LEU A 60 -11.48 5.01 6.47
CA LEU A 60 -12.87 4.80 6.85
C LEU A 60 -13.70 4.59 5.59
N THR A 61 -14.29 3.41 5.46
CA THR A 61 -15.30 3.12 4.43
C THR A 61 -16.69 3.09 5.09
N VAL A 62 -17.74 2.91 4.29
CA VAL A 62 -19.13 2.87 4.80
C VAL A 62 -19.36 1.71 5.78
N ASP A 63 -18.66 0.59 5.59
CA ASP A 63 -18.87 -0.65 6.34
C ASP A 63 -17.74 -0.98 7.32
N LYS A 64 -16.50 -0.59 6.98
CA LYS A 64 -15.30 -1.01 7.70
C LYS A 64 -14.23 0.08 7.80
N VAL A 65 -13.41 -0.02 8.82
CA VAL A 65 -12.16 0.74 8.97
C VAL A 65 -10.99 -0.17 8.59
N ILE A 66 -10.05 0.34 7.78
CA ILE A 66 -8.87 -0.38 7.31
C ILE A 66 -7.64 0.30 7.92
N PHE A 67 -6.88 -0.43 8.72
CA PHE A 67 -5.62 0.04 9.31
C PHE A 67 -4.43 -0.42 8.47
N PHE A 68 -3.53 0.51 8.18
CA PHE A 68 -2.29 0.24 7.44
C PHE A 68 -1.13 1.01 8.07
N LYS A 69 0.10 0.56 7.84
CA LYS A 69 1.28 1.30 8.27
C LYS A 69 1.34 2.59 7.46
N ALA A 70 1.70 3.73 8.06
CA ALA A 70 1.87 4.99 7.34
C ALA A 70 3.09 5.02 6.39
N GLN A 71 3.46 3.88 5.82
CA GLN A 71 4.50 3.80 4.81
C GLN A 71 3.80 3.70 3.45
N GLU A 72 3.90 4.82 2.73
CA GLU A 72 3.71 5.02 1.30
C GLU A 72 2.25 5.19 0.80
N THR A 73 1.57 6.18 1.37
CA THR A 73 0.67 7.04 0.57
C THR A 73 1.53 8.10 -0.12
N GLU A 74 2.48 7.67 -0.92
CA GLU A 74 3.13 8.51 -1.90
C GLU A 74 2.96 7.79 -3.24
N ALA A 75 2.55 8.53 -4.25
CA ALA A 75 2.70 8.12 -5.64
C ALA A 75 4.19 8.16 -6.00
N GLU A 76 5.01 7.45 -5.22
CA GLU A 76 6.40 7.20 -5.48
C GLU A 76 6.45 5.80 -6.07
N LEU A 77 7.00 5.72 -7.27
CA LEU A 77 7.57 4.50 -7.80
C LEU A 77 8.59 4.06 -6.77
N ASP A 78 8.13 3.22 -5.85
CA ASP A 78 8.88 2.56 -4.79
C ASP A 78 10.30 2.27 -5.32
N ASP A 79 11.32 2.88 -4.73
CA ASP A 79 12.73 2.70 -5.14
C ASP A 79 13.08 1.20 -5.15
N ASN A 80 12.40 0.38 -4.36
CA ASN A 80 12.51 -1.08 -4.37
C ASN A 80 11.80 -1.69 -5.57
N PHE A 81 10.69 -1.13 -6.06
CA PHE A 81 10.08 -1.54 -7.33
C PHE A 81 10.97 -1.15 -8.53
N MET A 82 11.52 0.06 -8.56
CA MET A 82 12.45 0.50 -9.62
C MET A 82 13.75 -0.30 -9.58
N ALA A 83 14.35 -0.50 -8.41
CA ALA A 83 15.56 -1.31 -8.24
C ALA A 83 15.30 -2.78 -8.61
N LYS A 84 14.16 -3.35 -8.21
CA LYS A 84 13.79 -4.72 -8.55
C LYS A 84 13.43 -4.88 -10.03
N ALA A 85 12.89 -3.86 -10.67
CA ALA A 85 12.70 -3.80 -12.13
C ALA A 85 14.05 -3.67 -12.86
N GLN A 86 14.97 -2.83 -12.37
CA GLN A 86 16.32 -2.69 -12.90
C GLN A 86 17.15 -3.96 -12.71
N GLU A 87 17.05 -4.62 -11.56
CA GLU A 87 17.67 -5.92 -11.32
C GLU A 87 17.04 -7.01 -12.19
N ALA A 88 15.72 -7.00 -12.39
CA ALA A 88 15.06 -7.93 -13.30
C ALA A 88 15.53 -7.74 -14.76
N MET A 89 15.72 -6.49 -15.21
CA MET A 89 16.32 -6.19 -16.51
C MET A 89 17.81 -6.53 -16.57
N ALA A 90 18.58 -6.25 -15.51
CA ALA A 90 20.01 -6.53 -15.43
C ALA A 90 20.31 -8.03 -15.37
N ASN A 91 19.39 -8.82 -14.83
CA ASN A 91 19.44 -10.28 -14.81
C ASN A 91 18.78 -10.93 -16.04
N MET A 92 18.23 -10.16 -16.99
CA MET A 92 17.85 -10.73 -18.29
C MET A 92 19.10 -11.12 -19.06
N SER A 93 19.10 -12.34 -19.61
CA SER A 93 20.20 -12.81 -20.44
C SER A 93 20.23 -12.06 -21.78
N PRO A 94 21.42 -11.84 -22.37
CA PRO A 94 21.55 -11.16 -23.67
C PRO A 94 20.71 -11.82 -24.77
N GLU A 95 20.52 -13.14 -24.72
CA GLU A 95 19.65 -13.88 -25.64
C GLU A 95 18.16 -13.49 -25.53
N GLN A 96 17.68 -13.12 -24.34
CA GLN A 96 16.32 -12.64 -24.15
C GLN A 96 16.15 -11.21 -24.67
N LEU A 97 17.15 -10.35 -24.47
CA LEU A 97 17.15 -9.00 -25.01
C LEU A 97 17.19 -9.02 -26.55
N GLU A 98 18.01 -9.89 -27.14
CA GLU A 98 18.05 -10.08 -28.58
C GLU A 98 16.72 -10.64 -29.12
N SER A 99 16.07 -11.55 -28.39
CA SER A 99 14.75 -12.08 -28.78
C SER A 99 13.68 -10.99 -28.78
N ILE A 100 13.70 -10.11 -27.78
CA ILE A 100 12.79 -8.94 -27.71
C ILE A 100 13.10 -7.97 -28.86
N GLN A 101 14.38 -7.70 -29.14
CA GLN A 101 14.77 -6.86 -30.26
C GLN A 101 14.35 -7.44 -31.61
N GLN A 102 14.54 -8.74 -31.83
CA GLN A 102 14.10 -9.44 -33.04
C GLN A 102 12.58 -9.41 -33.20
N MET A 103 11.84 -9.61 -32.11
CA MET A 103 10.39 -9.49 -32.11
C MET A 103 9.94 -8.08 -32.51
N ILE A 104 10.53 -7.04 -31.92
CA ILE A 104 10.24 -5.64 -32.25
C ILE A 104 10.65 -5.32 -33.70
N LEU A 105 11.76 -5.87 -34.17
CA LEU A 105 12.27 -5.69 -35.53
C LEU A 105 11.40 -6.38 -36.59
N GLY A 106 10.79 -7.52 -36.23
CA GLY A 106 9.89 -8.29 -37.08
C GLY A 106 8.44 -7.78 -37.11
N MET A 107 8.05 -6.90 -36.19
CA MET A 107 6.74 -6.25 -36.21
C MET A 107 6.66 -5.14 -37.27
N SER A 108 5.45 -4.90 -37.78
CA SER A 108 5.17 -3.78 -38.68
C SER A 108 5.42 -2.43 -37.99
N GLN A 109 5.75 -1.38 -38.75
CA GLN A 109 6.04 -0.04 -38.18
C GLN A 109 4.95 0.46 -37.21
N GLU A 110 3.68 0.24 -37.55
CA GLU A 110 2.54 0.68 -36.73
C GLU A 110 2.47 -0.04 -35.38
N GLU A 111 2.73 -1.35 -35.34
CA GLU A 111 2.72 -2.13 -34.10
C GLU A 111 3.93 -1.81 -33.22
N ARG A 112 5.08 -1.52 -33.83
CA ARG A 112 6.27 -1.05 -33.11
C ARG A 112 6.01 0.30 -32.44
N GLU A 113 5.38 1.23 -33.14
CA GLU A 113 5.04 2.55 -32.61
C GLU A 113 4.02 2.47 -31.47
N ASP A 114 2.99 1.61 -31.55
CA ASP A 114 2.02 1.41 -30.45
C ASP A 114 2.70 0.85 -29.19
N LEU A 115 3.63 -0.09 -29.37
CA LEU A 115 4.34 -0.76 -28.28
C LEU A 115 5.33 0.20 -27.60
N LEU A 116 6.06 1.02 -28.37
CA LEU A 116 6.94 2.06 -27.84
C LEU A 116 6.16 3.15 -27.10
N LYS A 117 5.00 3.54 -27.64
CA LYS A 117 4.13 4.53 -27.02
C LYS A 117 3.57 4.05 -25.69
N LYS A 118 3.09 2.80 -25.63
CA LYS A 118 2.66 2.16 -24.36
C LYS A 118 3.81 2.00 -23.36
N GLY A 119 5.02 1.65 -23.83
CA GLY A 119 6.21 1.58 -22.97
C GLY A 119 6.54 2.92 -22.32
N LYS A 120 6.40 4.03 -23.07
CA LYS A 120 6.58 5.40 -22.56
C LYS A 120 5.47 5.82 -21.60
N GLU A 121 4.22 5.47 -21.88
CA GLU A 121 3.06 5.79 -21.01
C GLU A 121 3.09 4.98 -19.70
N MET A 122 3.69 3.78 -19.69
CA MET A 122 3.89 2.96 -18.49
C MET A 122 5.23 3.20 -17.77
N GLY A 123 6.04 4.17 -18.22
CA GLY A 123 7.31 4.55 -17.55
C GLY A 123 8.43 3.52 -17.66
N MET A 124 8.41 2.65 -18.68
CA MET A 124 9.37 1.57 -18.87
C MET A 124 10.57 1.94 -19.78
N ILE A 125 10.57 3.15 -20.36
CA ILE A 125 11.65 3.69 -21.21
C ILE A 125 11.92 5.16 -20.94
#